data_AF-A0A950I3P2-F1
#
_entry.id   AF-A0A950I3P2-F1
#
_cell.length_a   1.000
_cell.length_b   1.000
_cell.length_c   1.000
_cell.angle_alpha   90.00
_cell.angle_beta   90.00
_cell.angle_gamma   90.00
#
_symmetry.space_group_name_H-M   'P 1'
#
loop_
_entity.id
_entity.type
_entity.pdbx_description
1 polymer ?
#
loop_
_entity_poly.entity_id
_entity_poly.type
_entity_poly.pdbx_seq_one_letter_code
_entity_poly.pdbx_strand_id
1 'polypeptide(L)' 'MIPQALAARAGTRDALPTADAADVLNRRPQTLRKWACFENGPIRPVRIHGRLAWKVADLAALLNGEAVA' A
#
# COMPACT_ATOMS: atom_id res chain seq x y z
N MET A 1 -0.24 10.98 9.44
CA MET A 1 -1.24 10.44 10.39
C MET A 1 -1.85 9.18 9.79
N ILE A 2 -1.95 8.06 10.51
CA ILE A 2 -2.54 6.83 9.95
C ILE A 2 -4.08 6.88 10.12
N PRO A 3 -4.86 6.76 9.03
CA PRO A 3 -6.32 6.72 9.13
C PRO A 3 -6.80 5.52 9.95
N GLN A 4 -7.79 5.72 10.83
CA GLN A 4 -8.30 4.67 11.71
C GLN A 4 -8.79 3.42 10.96
N ALA A 5 -9.43 3.62 9.79
CA ALA A 5 -9.90 2.54 8.93
C ALA A 5 -8.74 1.68 8.37
N LEU A 6 -7.60 2.31 8.07
CA LEU A 6 -6.41 1.61 7.63
C LEU A 6 -5.77 0.83 8.79
N ALA A 7 -5.68 1.45 9.97
CA ALA A 7 -5.16 0.81 11.18
C ALA A 7 -5.99 -0.44 11.57
N ALA A 8 -7.31 -0.38 11.47
CA ALA A 8 -8.19 -1.52 11.75
C ALA A 8 -7.93 -2.72 10.83
N ARG A 9 -7.59 -2.50 9.57
CA ARG A 9 -7.27 -3.55 8.60
C ARG A 9 -5.87 -4.10 8.76
N ALA A 10 -4.92 -3.23 9.09
CA ALA A 10 -3.55 -3.60 9.37
C ALA A 10 -3.44 -4.43 10.67
N GLY A 11 -4.22 -4.08 11.69
CA GLY A 11 -4.11 -4.69 13.01
C GLY A 11 -2.70 -4.47 13.56
N THR A 12 -1.96 -5.56 13.77
CA THR A 12 -0.56 -5.55 14.23
C THR A 12 0.49 -5.61 13.11
N ARG A 13 0.06 -5.54 11.84
CA ARG A 13 0.94 -5.73 10.68
C ARG A 13 1.44 -4.39 10.15
N ASP A 14 2.75 -4.27 9.91
CA ASP A 14 3.34 -3.07 9.30
C ASP A 14 3.14 -2.98 7.78
N ALA A 15 2.78 -4.10 7.15
CA ALA A 15 2.54 -4.18 5.71
C ALA A 15 1.33 -5.04 5.35
N LEU A 16 0.61 -4.62 4.31
CA LEU A 16 -0.60 -5.23 3.80
C LEU A 16 -0.36 -5.93 2.45
N PRO A 17 -1.10 -7.01 2.16
CA PRO A 17 -1.09 -7.61 0.84
C PRO A 17 -1.74 -6.68 -0.20
N THR A 18 -1.44 -6.91 -1.47
CA THR A 18 -1.93 -6.07 -2.59
C THR A 18 -3.45 -5.92 -2.65
N ALA A 19 -4.22 -6.92 -2.21
CA ALA A 19 -5.68 -6.83 -2.22
C ALA A 19 -6.18 -5.78 -1.23
N ASP A 20 -5.67 -5.80 0.01
CA ASP A 20 -6.05 -4.83 1.04
C ASP A 20 -5.56 -3.44 0.71
N ALA A 21 -4.31 -3.31 0.27
CA ALA A 21 -3.75 -2.03 -0.14
C ALA A 21 -4.54 -1.37 -1.28
N ALA A 22 -5.03 -2.18 -2.23
CA ALA A 22 -5.84 -1.68 -3.35
C ALA A 22 -7.19 -1.15 -2.88
N ASP A 23 -7.84 -1.89 -1.98
CA ASP A 23 -9.15 -1.52 -1.44
C ASP A 23 -9.06 -0.27 -0.54
N VAL A 24 -8.00 -0.13 0.26
CA VAL A 24 -7.69 1.10 1.02
C VAL A 24 -7.58 2.32 0.12
N LEU A 25 -6.92 2.18 -1.04
CA LEU A 25 -6.73 3.27 -2.00
C LEU A 25 -7.91 3.47 -2.96
N ASN A 26 -8.99 2.70 -2.80
CA ASN A 26 -10.10 2.64 -3.76
C ASN A 26 -9.61 2.44 -5.21
N ARG A 27 -8.65 1.53 -5.40
CA ARG A 27 -8.07 1.14 -6.69
C ARG A 27 -8.23 -0.35 -6.93
N ARG A 28 -8.02 -0.77 -8.17
CA ARG A 28 -7.99 -2.21 -8.52
C ARG A 28 -6.61 -2.80 -8.18
N PRO A 29 -6.52 -4.05 -7.69
CA PRO A 29 -5.23 -4.71 -7.40
C PRO A 29 -4.27 -4.77 -8.60
N GLN A 30 -4.80 -4.82 -9.82
CA GLN A 30 -4.01 -4.77 -11.05
C GLN A 30 -3.19 -3.47 -11.19
N THR A 31 -3.72 -2.35 -10.69
CA THR A 31 -3.03 -1.05 -10.72
C THR A 31 -1.81 -1.09 -9.81
N LEU A 32 -1.96 -1.64 -8.59
CA LEU A 32 -0.85 -1.80 -7.67
C LEU A 32 0.20 -2.79 -8.21
N ARG A 33 -0.22 -3.89 -8.86
CA ARG A 33 0.72 -4.80 -9.54
C ARG A 33 1.49 -4.10 -10.67
N LYS A 34 0.83 -3.23 -11.43
CA LYS A 34 1.49 -2.40 -12.44
C LYS A 34 2.50 -1.44 -11.79
N TRP A 35 2.14 -0.78 -10.69
CA TRP A 35 3.10 0.07 -9.95
C TRP A 35 4.31 -0.70 -9.47
N ALA A 36 4.11 -1.92 -8.96
CA ALA A 36 5.19 -2.81 -8.54
C ALA A 36 6.10 -3.26 -9.71
N CYS A 37 5.53 -3.44 -10.90
CA CYS A 37 6.22 -3.96 -12.08
C CYS A 37 6.94 -2.87 -12.87
N PHE A 38 6.33 -1.70 -13.00
CA PHE A 38 6.85 -0.55 -13.74
C PHE A 38 7.64 0.42 -12.88
N GLU A 39 7.65 0.21 -11.55
CA GLU A 39 8.28 1.11 -10.56
C GLU A 39 7.88 2.58 -10.71
N ASN A 40 6.70 2.81 -11.32
CA ASN A 40 6.11 4.10 -11.64
C ASN A 40 4.86 4.36 -10.78
N GLY A 41 4.94 3.93 -9.51
CA GLY A 41 3.87 4.12 -8.54
C GLY A 41 4.20 5.25 -7.57
N PRO A 42 3.18 5.90 -6.99
CA PRO A 42 3.37 6.89 -5.92
C PRO A 42 3.72 6.26 -4.56
N ILE A 43 3.83 4.93 -4.51
CA ILE A 43 4.29 4.12 -3.39
C ILE A 43 5.00 2.88 -3.95
N ARG A 44 6.00 2.34 -3.23
CA ARG A 44 6.74 1.13 -3.64
C ARG A 44 6.41 -0.07 -2.74
N PRO A 45 6.25 -1.28 -3.30
CA PRO A 45 6.08 -2.48 -2.49
C PRO A 45 7.42 -2.97 -1.95
N VAL A 46 7.39 -3.51 -0.73
CA VAL A 46 8.46 -4.31 -0.16
C VAL A 46 8.28 -5.76 -0.59
N ARG A 47 9.36 -6.38 -1.09
CA ARG A 47 9.34 -7.81 -1.44
C ARG A 47 9.70 -8.63 -0.21
N ILE A 48 8.73 -9.35 0.35
CA ILE A 48 8.92 -10.24 1.49
C ILE A 48 8.68 -11.67 1.02
N HIS A 49 9.72 -12.51 0.99
CA HIS A 49 9.64 -13.90 0.51
C HIS A 49 8.93 -14.05 -0.85
N GLY A 50 9.23 -13.16 -1.82
CA GLY A 50 8.61 -13.19 -3.15
C GLY A 50 7.17 -12.65 -3.21
N ARG A 51 6.61 -12.16 -2.09
CA ARG A 51 5.30 -11.51 -2.03
C ARG A 51 5.44 -9.99 -2.01
N LEU A 52 4.51 -9.32 -2.67
CA LEU A 52 4.40 -7.86 -2.63
C LEU A 52 3.69 -7.45 -1.33
N ALA A 53 4.41 -6.71 -0.48
CA ALA A 53 3.90 -6.16 0.76
C ALA A 53 3.92 -4.63 0.69
N TRP A 54 2.78 -4.00 0.96
CA TRP A 54 2.61 -2.54 0.90
C TRP A 54 2.63 -1.98 2.31
N LYS A 55 3.57 -1.09 2.61
CA LYS A 55 3.70 -0.50 3.95
C LYS A 55 2.46 0.32 4.28
N VAL A 56 1.97 0.13 5.50
CA VAL A 56 0.82 0.88 6.02
C VAL A 56 1.16 2.37 6.15
N ALA A 57 2.40 2.71 6.50
CA ALA A 57 2.88 4.08 6.55
C ALA A 57 2.81 4.79 5.18
N ASP A 58 3.27 4.13 4.12
CA ASP A 58 3.26 4.69 2.77
C ASP A 58 1.82 4.84 2.25
N LEU A 59 0.95 3.86 2.53
CA LEU A 59 -0.48 3.95 2.23
C LEU A 59 -1.15 5.12 2.96
N ALA A 60 -0.82 5.33 4.24
CA ALA A 60 -1.33 6.45 5.02
C ALA A 60 -0.85 7.79 4.48
N ALA A 61 0.44 7.92 4.15
CA ALA A 61 1.00 9.12 3.56
C ALA A 61 0.32 9.45 2.22
N LEU A 62 0.13 8.45 1.35
CA LEU A 62 -0.56 8.62 0.08
C LEU A 62 -2.02 9.07 0.25
N LEU A 63 -2.74 8.54 1.25
CA LEU A 63 -4.10 8.97 1.58
C LEU A 63 -4.16 10.41 2.12
N ASN A 64 -3.10 10.87 2.78
CA ASN A 64 -2.98 12.26 3.22
C ASN A 64 -2.54 13.22 2.09
N GLY A 65 -2.32 12.71 0.87
CA GLY A 65 -1.88 13.51 -0.28
C GLY A 65 -0.37 13.69 -0.38
N GLU A 66 0.41 12.97 0.43
CA GLU A 66 1.87 12.99 0.37
C GLU A 66 2.36 11.99 -0.69
N ALA A 67 3.19 12.46 -1.62
CA ALA A 67 3.84 11.59 -2.59
C ALA A 67 5.02 10.88 -1.91
N VAL A 68 5.00 9.54 -1.87
CA VAL A 68 6.04 8.72 -1.25
C VAL A 68 6.86 8.02 -2.34
N ALA A 69 8.04 8.58 -2.65
CA ALA A 69 8.88 8.13 -3.76
C ALA A 69 9.66 6.83 -3.49
#